data_AF-A0A2K3MR35-F1
#
_entry.id   AF-A0A2K3MR35-F1
#
_cell.length_a   1.000
_cell.length_b   1.000
_cell.length_c   1.000
_cell.angle_alpha   90.00
_cell.angle_beta   90.00
_cell.angle_gamma   90.00
#
_symmetry.space_group_name_H-M   'P 1'
#
loop_
_entity.id
_entity.type
_entity.pdbx_description
1 polymer ?
#
loop_
_entity_poly.entity_id
_entity_poly.type
_entity_poly.pdbx_seq_one_letter_code
_entity_poly.pdbx_strand_id
1 'polypeptide(L)'
;MPLELAFCPQDGKISGNFFLSLDFRHPGRVELRLLKRIVNCVDSHNVQRLELEVRCDIELIKHNIFSWQTLTFLNLWVYPGHASEKTLFPKSISLPALTTLYLGSFAFCASDNNARAEPFSAFNRLNTLVLRQCGVRDTQTLCISSATLVNFRVHSHSYNFYEIEFCTPNLVSFTFIGEPYQKLSGSSIAYVKHINIDARVLTLQKEPPQFLLNWLLELAYTKSLSVTASTLQVLSLNDNLLKMKLPSL
;
A
#
# COMPACT_ATOMS: atom_id res chain seq x y z
N MET A 1 28.57 20.59 34.25
CA MET A 1 28.90 19.87 33.00
C MET A 1 27.61 19.59 32.26
N PRO A 2 27.36 20.25 31.12
CA PRO A 2 26.21 19.96 30.28
C PRO A 2 26.48 18.69 29.46
N LEU A 3 25.49 17.80 29.43
CA LEU A 3 25.45 16.62 28.56
C LEU A 3 25.24 17.09 27.12
N GLU A 4 26.32 17.14 26.34
CA GLU A 4 26.29 17.21 24.89
C GLU A 4 25.64 15.93 24.34
N LEU A 5 24.43 16.08 23.82
CA LEU A 5 23.71 15.06 23.04
C LEU A 5 24.32 14.99 21.63
N ALA A 6 25.44 14.28 21.52
CA ALA A 6 25.88 13.67 20.28
C ALA A 6 25.15 12.34 20.09
N PHE A 7 24.91 11.97 18.82
CA PHE A 7 24.38 10.70 18.31
C PHE A 7 22.83 10.62 18.21
N CYS A 8 22.21 10.45 17.02
CA CYS A 8 22.58 9.49 15.96
C CYS A 8 23.09 8.18 16.59
N PRO A 9 22.25 7.48 17.37
CA PRO A 9 22.75 6.50 18.34
C PRO A 9 23.38 5.29 17.66
N GLN A 10 24.55 4.93 18.19
CA GLN A 10 25.20 3.64 17.99
C GLN A 10 24.27 2.50 18.43
N ASP A 11 23.41 2.09 17.51
CA ASP A 11 23.04 0.69 17.23
C ASP A 11 22.63 0.52 15.75
N GLY A 12 22.89 1.53 14.92
CA GLY A 12 22.82 1.45 13.47
C GLY A 12 23.99 2.22 12.88
N LYS A 13 24.73 1.61 11.95
CA LYS A 13 25.75 2.30 11.15
C LYS A 13 25.13 3.52 10.48
N ILE A 14 25.63 4.71 10.79
CA ILE A 14 25.36 5.93 10.02
C ILE A 14 26.67 6.30 9.31
N SER A 15 26.63 6.35 7.97
CA SER A 15 27.74 6.72 7.11
C SER A 15 27.25 7.76 6.09
N GLY A 16 27.89 8.94 6.06
CA GLY A 16 27.97 9.80 4.86
C GLY A 16 27.06 11.04 4.80
N ASN A 17 27.64 12.11 4.25
CA ASN A 17 27.08 13.45 3.99
C ASN A 17 25.73 13.47 3.25
N PHE A 18 24.92 14.51 3.50
CA PHE A 18 23.58 14.76 2.93
C PHE A 18 22.67 13.53 3.04
N PHE A 19 21.79 13.47 4.04
CA PHE A 19 20.87 12.35 4.23
C PHE A 19 19.89 12.24 3.05
N LEU A 20 20.30 11.59 1.96
CA LEU A 20 19.44 11.24 0.84
C LEU A 20 18.35 10.26 1.32
N SER A 21 18.67 9.46 2.33
CA SER A 21 17.82 8.42 2.90
C SER A 21 17.88 8.38 4.42
N LEU A 22 16.73 8.13 5.04
CA LEU A 22 16.56 7.84 6.47
C LEU A 22 15.74 6.55 6.62
N ASP A 23 16.29 5.53 7.28
CA ASP A 23 15.58 4.30 7.67
C ASP A 23 15.52 4.23 9.19
N PHE A 24 14.31 4.12 9.74
CA PHE A 24 14.07 3.95 11.17
C PHE A 24 13.07 2.82 11.41
N ARG A 25 13.49 1.82 12.18
CA ARG A 25 12.66 0.68 12.57
C ARG A 25 12.71 0.50 14.07
N HIS A 26 11.55 0.39 14.67
CA HIS A 26 11.45 0.17 16.11
C HIS A 26 10.26 -0.73 16.44
N PRO A 27 10.50 -1.94 16.98
CA PRO A 27 9.43 -2.91 17.23
C PRO A 27 8.55 -2.52 18.43
N GLY A 28 9.04 -1.69 19.35
CA GLY A 28 8.28 -1.18 20.49
C GLY A 28 7.47 0.08 20.18
N ARG A 29 6.67 0.54 21.16
CA ARG A 29 6.07 1.88 21.10
C ARG A 29 7.17 2.93 21.04
N VAL A 30 7.08 3.82 20.06
CA VAL A 30 8.05 4.91 19.88
C VAL A 30 7.56 6.13 20.64
N GLU A 31 8.44 6.73 21.45
CA GLU A 31 8.13 7.97 22.13
C GLU A 31 7.91 9.12 21.14
N LEU A 32 6.92 9.98 21.44
CA LEU A 32 6.60 11.15 20.63
C LEU A 32 7.81 12.06 20.39
N ARG A 33 8.69 12.20 21.37
CA ARG A 33 9.91 13.02 21.25
C ARG A 33 10.84 12.49 20.16
N LEU A 34 10.94 11.18 20.02
CA LEU A 34 11.77 10.54 19.01
C LEU A 34 11.16 10.70 17.61
N LEU A 35 9.85 10.50 17.47
CA LEU A 35 9.14 10.74 16.20
C LEU A 35 9.29 12.20 15.73
N LYS A 36 9.13 13.18 16.64
CA LYS A 36 9.34 14.60 16.32
C LYS A 36 10.77 14.87 15.83
N ARG A 37 11.78 14.23 16.42
CA ARG A 37 13.17 14.36 15.96
C ARG A 37 13.39 13.80 14.56
N ILE A 38 12.79 12.64 14.26
CA ILE A 38 12.86 12.03 12.92
C ILE A 38 12.23 12.95 11.89
N VAL A 39 11.02 13.43 12.15
CA VAL A 39 10.31 14.37 11.28
C VAL A 39 11.15 15.62 11.04
N ASN A 40 11.65 16.27 12.10
CA ASN A 40 12.47 17.46 11.98
C ASN A 40 13.75 17.19 11.17
N CYS A 41 14.33 15.99 11.27
CA CYS A 41 15.48 15.58 10.48
C CYS A 41 15.12 15.52 8.98
N VAL A 42 13.98 14.89 8.65
CA VAL A 42 13.47 14.80 7.27
C VAL A 42 13.27 16.18 6.66
N ASP A 43 12.63 17.09 7.40
CA ASP A 43 12.40 18.47 6.97
C ASP A 43 13.70 19.27 6.79
N SER A 44 14.62 19.20 7.77
CA SER A 44 15.84 20.03 7.77
C SER A 44 16.92 19.56 6.79
N HIS A 45 16.93 18.28 6.40
CA HIS A 45 17.98 17.70 5.58
C HIS A 45 17.54 17.39 4.16
N ASN A 46 16.35 17.83 3.73
CA ASN A 46 15.82 17.58 2.38
C ASN A 46 15.88 16.09 2.00
N VAL A 47 15.51 15.23 2.94
CA VAL A 47 15.57 13.77 2.75
C VAL A 47 14.72 13.37 1.56
N GLN A 48 15.23 12.49 0.71
CA GLN A 48 14.53 12.02 -0.48
C GLN A 48 13.86 10.67 -0.27
N ARG A 49 14.39 9.85 0.64
CA ARG A 49 13.88 8.51 0.93
C ARG A 49 13.67 8.35 2.42
N LEU A 50 12.44 8.05 2.82
CA LEU A 50 12.10 7.78 4.21
C LEU A 50 11.51 6.37 4.33
N GLU A 51 12.11 5.57 5.21
CA GLU A 51 11.54 4.32 5.67
C GLU A 51 11.27 4.42 7.17
N LEU A 52 10.03 4.20 7.55
CA LEU A 52 9.57 4.33 8.93
C LEU A 52 8.67 3.15 9.28
N GLU A 53 9.18 2.27 10.14
CA GLU A 53 8.46 1.12 10.67
C GLU A 53 8.35 1.23 12.19
N VAL A 54 7.17 1.60 12.69
CA VAL A 54 6.99 1.99 14.10
C VAL A 54 5.63 1.57 14.64
N ARG A 55 5.55 1.38 15.96
CA ARG A 55 4.26 1.33 16.67
C ARG A 55 3.93 2.72 17.21
N CYS A 56 3.02 3.46 16.57
CA CYS A 56 2.61 4.79 17.01
C CYS A 56 1.21 5.18 16.53
N ASP A 57 0.65 6.24 17.12
CA ASP A 57 -0.54 6.91 16.59
C ASP A 57 -0.14 7.85 15.45
N ILE A 58 -0.74 7.68 14.26
CA ILE A 58 -0.45 8.47 13.05
C ILE A 58 -0.84 9.94 13.21
N GLU A 59 -1.80 10.26 14.09
CA GLU A 59 -2.20 11.65 14.36
C GLU A 59 -0.98 12.47 14.84
N LEU A 60 0.02 11.81 15.43
CA LEU A 60 1.29 12.42 15.84
C LEU A 60 2.22 12.77 14.67
N ILE A 61 2.10 12.05 13.56
CA ILE A 61 2.90 12.28 12.34
C ILE A 61 2.12 13.20 11.38
N LYS A 62 0.79 13.17 11.42
CA LYS A 62 -0.13 13.92 10.56
C LYS A 62 0.28 15.36 10.38
N HIS A 63 0.57 16.10 11.45
CA HIS A 63 0.85 17.54 11.35
C HIS A 63 2.11 17.93 10.57
N ASN A 64 3.06 17.01 10.35
CA ASN A 64 4.38 17.37 9.82
C ASN A 64 4.79 16.61 8.54
N ILE A 65 4.02 15.61 8.09
CA ILE A 65 4.31 14.93 6.79
C ILE A 65 4.05 15.89 5.61
N PHE A 66 3.25 16.94 5.83
CA PHE A 66 2.80 17.88 4.82
C PHE A 66 3.90 18.77 4.20
N SER A 67 5.09 18.83 4.82
CA SER A 67 6.19 19.72 4.40
C SER A 67 7.29 19.04 3.59
N TRP A 68 7.20 17.73 3.31
CA TRP A 68 8.31 16.97 2.69
C TRP A 68 8.39 17.12 1.17
N GLN A 69 8.76 18.32 0.72
CA GLN A 69 8.81 18.70 -0.70
C GLN A 69 9.81 17.87 -1.52
N THR A 70 10.87 17.36 -0.90
CA THR A 70 11.96 16.64 -1.58
C THR A 70 11.77 15.12 -1.59
N LEU A 71 10.78 14.61 -0.86
CA LEU A 71 10.62 13.18 -0.66
C LEU A 71 10.07 12.51 -1.92
N THR A 72 10.88 11.62 -2.50
CA THR A 72 10.53 10.83 -3.69
C THR A 72 10.10 9.41 -3.33
N PHE A 73 10.56 8.90 -2.18
CA PHE A 73 10.26 7.56 -1.69
C PHE A 73 9.80 7.61 -0.23
N LEU A 74 8.63 7.02 0.04
CA LEU A 74 8.10 6.85 1.39
C LEU A 74 7.70 5.39 1.61
N ASN A 75 8.28 4.76 2.63
CA ASN A 75 7.82 3.49 3.16
C ASN A 75 7.37 3.69 4.60
N LEU A 76 6.07 3.67 4.82
CA LEU A 76 5.46 3.93 6.11
C LEU A 76 4.68 2.71 6.56
N TRP A 77 5.16 2.07 7.62
CA TRP A 77 4.50 0.96 8.27
C TRP A 77 4.18 1.33 9.71
N VAL A 78 2.90 1.42 10.03
CA VAL A 78 2.45 1.82 11.37
C VAL A 78 1.66 0.69 11.99
N TYR A 79 2.22 0.09 13.04
CA TYR A 79 1.47 -0.89 13.81
C TYR A 79 0.52 -0.18 14.77
N PRO A 80 -0.77 -0.55 14.76
CA PRO A 80 -1.73 -0.02 15.71
C PRO A 80 -1.37 -0.43 17.14
N GLY A 81 -1.73 0.41 18.11
CA GLY A 81 -1.53 0.13 19.54
C GLY A 81 -2.35 -1.05 20.07
N HIS A 82 -3.42 -1.42 19.35
CA HIS A 82 -4.30 -2.55 19.63
C HIS A 82 -4.44 -3.43 18.38
N ALA A 83 -4.43 -4.75 18.56
CA ALA A 83 -4.30 -5.72 17.45
C ALA A 83 -5.45 -5.73 16.44
N SER A 84 -6.61 -5.16 16.79
CA SER A 84 -7.83 -5.18 15.97
C SER A 84 -8.09 -3.91 15.15
N GLU A 85 -7.36 -2.83 15.38
CA GLU A 85 -7.64 -1.53 14.74
C GLU A 85 -6.59 -1.22 13.67
N LYS A 86 -6.99 -0.78 12.49
CA LYS A 86 -6.03 -0.25 11.49
C LYS A 86 -5.89 1.26 11.68
N THR A 87 -4.67 1.76 11.51
CA THR A 87 -4.38 3.19 11.59
C THR A 87 -5.05 3.93 10.44
N LEU A 88 -5.82 4.99 10.72
CA LEU A 88 -6.49 5.75 9.65
C LEU A 88 -5.47 6.50 8.78
N PHE A 89 -5.61 6.38 7.47
CA PHE A 89 -4.81 7.18 6.56
C PHE A 89 -5.24 8.65 6.61
N PRO A 90 -4.31 9.61 6.67
CA PRO A 90 -4.65 11.04 6.69
C PRO A 90 -5.54 11.46 5.50
N LYS A 91 -6.60 12.23 5.77
CA LYS A 91 -7.52 12.75 4.72
C LYS A 91 -6.81 13.67 3.73
N SER A 92 -5.77 14.36 4.17
CA SER A 92 -4.91 15.19 3.33
C SER A 92 -3.47 14.77 3.60
N ILE A 93 -2.68 14.67 2.52
CA ILE A 93 -1.23 14.50 2.56
C ILE A 93 -0.69 15.15 1.28
N SER A 94 0.34 15.97 1.40
CA SER A 94 0.95 16.66 0.27
C SER A 94 2.41 16.25 0.19
N LEU A 95 2.74 15.44 -0.82
CA LEU A 95 4.10 15.00 -1.11
C LEU A 95 4.35 15.15 -2.62
N PRO A 96 4.61 16.38 -3.09
CA PRO A 96 4.55 16.70 -4.53
C PRO A 96 5.69 16.09 -5.35
N ALA A 97 6.79 15.67 -4.73
CA ALA A 97 7.88 14.96 -5.40
C ALA A 97 7.74 13.44 -5.34
N LEU A 98 6.73 12.90 -4.63
CA LEU A 98 6.64 11.48 -4.33
C LEU A 98 6.38 10.64 -5.58
N THR A 99 7.31 9.74 -5.88
CA THR A 99 7.19 8.78 -6.97
C THR A 99 6.85 7.38 -6.48
N THR A 100 7.18 7.07 -5.22
CA THR A 100 7.04 5.72 -4.68
C THR A 100 6.50 5.74 -3.27
N LEU A 101 5.39 5.03 -3.05
CA LEU A 101 4.70 4.96 -1.77
C LEU A 101 4.47 3.51 -1.35
N TYR A 102 4.97 3.13 -0.18
CA TYR A 102 4.64 1.89 0.51
C TYR A 102 3.88 2.23 1.78
N LEU A 103 2.73 1.60 1.97
CA LEU A 103 1.88 1.77 3.14
C LEU A 103 1.61 0.41 3.80
N GLY A 104 1.87 0.33 5.10
CA GLY A 104 1.64 -0.84 5.94
C GLY A 104 0.58 -0.57 7.01
N SER A 105 -0.42 -1.46 7.10
CA SER A 105 -1.42 -1.49 8.19
C SER A 105 -2.35 -0.26 8.30
N PHE A 106 -2.66 0.38 7.16
CA PHE A 106 -3.58 1.53 7.11
C PHE A 106 -5.04 1.15 6.79
N ALA A 107 -5.99 1.93 7.30
CA ALA A 107 -7.38 1.95 6.87
C ALA A 107 -7.70 3.25 6.11
N PHE A 108 -8.37 3.12 4.97
CA PHE A 108 -8.84 4.23 4.15
C PHE A 108 -10.33 4.47 4.39
N CYS A 109 -10.71 5.71 4.68
CA CYS A 109 -12.11 6.12 4.86
C CYS A 109 -12.56 6.96 3.66
N ALA A 110 -13.86 6.94 3.38
CA ALA A 110 -14.46 7.95 2.52
C ALA A 110 -14.28 9.35 3.13
N SER A 111 -14.10 10.36 2.28
CA SER A 111 -14.29 11.74 2.71
C SER A 111 -15.77 12.02 2.93
N ASP A 112 -16.07 13.06 3.71
CA ASP A 112 -17.45 13.38 4.09
C ASP A 112 -18.30 13.55 2.81
N ASN A 113 -19.36 12.76 2.69
CA ASN A 113 -20.29 12.66 1.54
C ASN A 113 -19.86 11.85 0.31
N ASN A 114 -18.70 11.19 0.30
CA ASN A 114 -18.30 10.32 -0.82
C ASN A 114 -18.67 8.85 -0.58
N ALA A 115 -19.08 8.15 -1.63
CA ALA A 115 -19.40 6.72 -1.57
C ALA A 115 -18.16 5.83 -1.50
N ARG A 116 -16.99 6.35 -1.87
CA ARG A 116 -15.71 5.62 -2.00
C ARG A 116 -14.56 6.36 -1.31
N ALA A 117 -13.54 5.61 -0.88
CA ALA A 117 -12.30 6.18 -0.37
C ALA A 117 -11.34 6.49 -1.52
N GLU A 118 -10.84 7.73 -1.62
CA GLU A 118 -9.95 8.17 -2.70
C GLU A 118 -8.70 8.88 -2.15
N PRO A 119 -7.77 8.15 -1.51
CA PRO A 119 -6.66 8.74 -0.76
C PRO A 119 -5.47 9.18 -1.62
N PHE A 120 -5.43 8.81 -2.92
CA PHE A 120 -4.22 8.93 -3.74
C PHE A 120 -4.28 10.00 -4.84
N SER A 121 -5.41 10.67 -5.03
CA SER A 121 -5.61 11.63 -6.13
C SER A 121 -4.69 12.85 -6.06
N ALA A 122 -4.19 13.20 -4.87
CA ALA A 122 -3.28 14.33 -4.67
C ALA A 122 -1.83 14.06 -5.12
N PHE A 123 -1.42 12.81 -5.34
CA PHE A 123 -0.05 12.48 -5.71
C PHE A 123 0.16 12.55 -7.23
N ASN A 124 0.53 13.73 -7.71
CA ASN A 124 0.69 14.05 -9.12
C ASN A 124 1.93 13.41 -9.81
N ARG A 125 2.84 12.78 -9.06
CA ARG A 125 4.04 12.12 -9.57
C ARG A 125 4.16 10.65 -9.16
N LEU A 126 3.16 10.11 -8.46
CA LEU A 126 3.19 8.75 -7.94
C LEU A 126 3.24 7.75 -9.09
N ASN A 127 4.33 7.00 -9.17
CA ASN A 127 4.58 5.98 -10.18
C ASN A 127 4.35 4.57 -9.62
N THR A 128 4.71 4.35 -8.35
CA THR A 128 4.63 3.05 -7.69
C THR A 128 3.90 3.15 -6.37
N LEU A 129 2.85 2.33 -6.20
CA LEU A 129 2.08 2.22 -4.96
C LEU A 129 2.08 0.77 -4.47
N VAL A 130 2.42 0.57 -3.20
CA VAL A 130 2.40 -0.73 -2.54
C VAL A 130 1.58 -0.66 -1.25
N LEU A 131 0.52 -1.44 -1.19
CA LEU A 131 -0.35 -1.55 -0.01
C LEU A 131 -0.09 -2.88 0.68
N ARG A 132 0.21 -2.86 1.97
CA ARG A 132 0.48 -4.05 2.79
C ARG A 132 -0.43 -4.07 3.99
N GLN A 133 -1.23 -5.12 4.12
CA GLN A 133 -2.22 -5.28 5.21
C GLN A 133 -3.15 -4.08 5.38
N CYS A 134 -3.37 -3.31 4.31
CA CYS A 134 -4.27 -2.18 4.33
C CYS A 134 -5.74 -2.64 4.23
N GLY A 135 -6.68 -1.72 4.40
CA GLY A 135 -8.10 -2.00 4.20
C GLY A 135 -8.91 -0.72 4.09
N VAL A 136 -10.23 -0.89 4.04
CA VAL A 136 -11.19 0.20 3.94
C VAL A 136 -12.08 0.19 5.18
N ARG A 137 -12.52 1.37 5.61
CA ARG A 137 -13.44 1.59 6.72
C ARG A 137 -14.53 2.56 6.29
N ASP A 138 -15.76 2.35 6.76
CA ASP A 138 -16.93 3.21 6.49
C ASP A 138 -17.37 3.29 5.01
N THR A 139 -16.70 2.56 4.11
CA THR A 139 -17.06 2.34 2.71
C THR A 139 -16.61 0.94 2.27
N GLN A 140 -17.12 0.48 1.13
CA GLN A 140 -16.75 -0.79 0.51
C GLN A 140 -15.86 -0.61 -0.71
N THR A 141 -15.51 0.61 -1.11
CA THR A 141 -14.74 0.85 -2.34
C THR A 141 -13.51 1.71 -2.05
N LEU A 142 -12.34 1.20 -2.43
CA LEU A 142 -11.07 1.93 -2.51
C LEU A 142 -10.83 2.32 -3.97
N CYS A 143 -10.90 3.61 -4.24
CA CYS A 143 -10.59 4.16 -5.55
C CYS A 143 -9.08 4.47 -5.63
N ILE A 144 -8.40 3.80 -6.56
CA ILE A 144 -7.02 4.12 -6.92
C ILE A 144 -7.07 5.11 -8.09
N SER A 145 -7.11 6.40 -7.78
CA SER A 145 -7.07 7.49 -8.76
C SER A 145 -5.66 8.04 -8.90
N SER A 146 -5.04 7.85 -10.07
CA SER A 146 -3.74 8.46 -10.38
C SER A 146 -3.46 8.40 -11.88
N ALA A 147 -3.16 9.56 -12.47
CA ALA A 147 -2.76 9.64 -13.86
C ALA A 147 -1.30 9.16 -14.08
N THR A 148 -0.47 9.08 -13.05
CA THR A 148 0.96 8.74 -13.19
C THR A 148 1.31 7.35 -12.71
N LEU A 149 0.38 6.66 -12.05
CA LEU A 149 0.64 5.36 -11.45
C LEU A 149 0.86 4.30 -12.54
N VAL A 150 2.03 3.68 -12.50
CA VAL A 150 2.47 2.64 -13.45
C VAL A 150 2.49 1.27 -12.79
N ASN A 151 2.85 1.20 -11.51
CA ASN A 151 2.99 -0.06 -10.78
C ASN A 151 2.13 -0.05 -9.51
N PHE A 152 1.24 -1.04 -9.39
CA PHE A 152 0.44 -1.24 -8.21
C PHE A 152 0.66 -2.62 -7.62
N ARG A 153 0.91 -2.69 -6.31
CA ARG A 153 1.08 -3.95 -5.58
C ARG A 153 0.25 -3.99 -4.32
N VAL A 154 -0.43 -5.10 -4.09
CA VAL A 154 -1.22 -5.36 -2.89
C VAL A 154 -0.71 -6.63 -2.20
N HIS A 155 -0.49 -6.52 -0.89
CA HIS A 155 -0.26 -7.65 0.00
C HIS A 155 -1.43 -7.72 0.99
N SER A 156 -2.39 -8.60 0.72
CA SER A 156 -3.61 -8.74 1.53
C SER A 156 -3.60 -10.03 2.33
N HIS A 157 -3.52 -9.91 3.65
CA HIS A 157 -3.74 -11.01 4.59
C HIS A 157 -5.01 -10.75 5.42
N SER A 158 -5.89 -9.88 4.92
CA SER A 158 -7.08 -9.40 5.63
C SER A 158 -8.32 -10.06 5.04
N TYR A 159 -9.21 -10.55 5.89
CA TYR A 159 -10.55 -11.05 5.51
C TYR A 159 -11.54 -9.92 5.16
N ASN A 160 -11.04 -8.72 4.84
CA ASN A 160 -11.90 -7.57 4.58
C ASN A 160 -12.34 -7.63 3.12
N PHE A 161 -13.65 -7.78 2.92
CA PHE A 161 -14.28 -7.67 1.62
C PHE A 161 -14.42 -6.20 1.25
N TYR A 162 -13.82 -5.81 0.13
CA TYR A 162 -13.97 -4.48 -0.46
C TYR A 162 -13.63 -4.54 -1.94
N GLU A 163 -13.98 -3.50 -2.67
CA GLU A 163 -13.68 -3.31 -4.07
C GLU A 163 -12.49 -2.39 -4.24
N ILE A 164 -11.59 -2.73 -5.17
CA ILE A 164 -10.54 -1.84 -5.66
C ILE A 164 -10.97 -1.38 -7.04
N GLU A 165 -11.38 -0.11 -7.12
CA GLU A 165 -11.73 0.54 -8.37
C GLU A 165 -10.49 1.21 -8.95
N PHE A 166 -10.12 0.82 -10.17
CA PHE A 166 -8.97 1.37 -10.88
C PHE A 166 -9.37 2.57 -11.76
N CYS A 167 -8.97 3.77 -11.33
CA CYS A 167 -9.06 5.02 -12.07
C CYS A 167 -7.67 5.49 -12.51
N THR A 168 -6.87 4.56 -13.07
CA THR A 168 -5.45 4.76 -13.39
C THR A 168 -5.15 4.43 -14.85
N PRO A 169 -5.25 5.38 -15.80
CA PRO A 169 -5.13 5.09 -17.24
C PRO A 169 -3.73 4.60 -17.66
N ASN A 170 -2.70 4.89 -16.87
CA ASN A 170 -1.31 4.55 -17.18
C ASN A 170 -0.79 3.32 -16.39
N LEU A 171 -1.68 2.57 -15.74
CA LEU A 171 -1.28 1.38 -14.99
C LEU A 171 -0.77 0.30 -15.95
N VAL A 172 0.50 -0.08 -15.76
CA VAL A 172 1.19 -1.07 -16.59
C VAL A 172 1.27 -2.42 -15.88
N SER A 173 1.53 -2.41 -14.57
CA SER A 173 1.69 -3.63 -13.78
C SER A 173 0.80 -3.68 -12.55
N PHE A 174 0.22 -4.86 -12.33
CA PHE A 174 -0.52 -5.20 -11.12
C PHE A 174 0.07 -6.45 -10.48
N THR A 175 0.36 -6.39 -9.19
CA THR A 175 0.82 -7.54 -8.41
C THR A 175 -0.06 -7.75 -7.18
N PHE A 176 -0.53 -8.97 -7.00
CA PHE A 176 -1.28 -9.38 -5.83
C PHE A 176 -0.57 -10.50 -5.07
N ILE A 177 -0.50 -10.39 -3.74
CA ILE A 177 0.05 -11.42 -2.86
C ILE A 177 -0.88 -11.60 -1.65
N GLY A 178 -1.31 -12.83 -1.39
CA GLY A 178 -2.10 -13.19 -0.20
C GLY A 178 -3.49 -13.76 -0.51
N GLU A 179 -4.50 -13.46 0.31
CA GLU A 179 -5.85 -14.05 0.19
C GLU A 179 -6.78 -13.11 -0.59
N PRO A 180 -7.33 -13.54 -1.75
CA PRO A 180 -8.13 -12.69 -2.63
C PRO A 180 -9.54 -12.49 -2.08
N TYR A 181 -9.74 -11.44 -1.29
CA TYR A 181 -11.06 -11.03 -0.77
C TYR A 181 -11.61 -9.76 -1.45
N GLN A 182 -10.87 -9.23 -2.42
CA GLN A 182 -11.20 -7.97 -3.07
C GLN A 182 -11.91 -8.20 -4.40
N LYS A 183 -12.88 -7.34 -4.72
CA LYS A 183 -13.34 -7.19 -6.11
C LYS A 183 -12.41 -6.21 -6.82
N LEU A 184 -12.19 -6.42 -8.11
CA LEU A 184 -11.48 -5.45 -8.94
C LEU A 184 -12.46 -4.90 -9.97
N SER A 185 -12.39 -3.60 -10.23
CA SER A 185 -13.25 -2.93 -11.19
C SER A 185 -12.57 -1.70 -11.79
N GLY A 186 -13.27 -1.03 -12.71
CA GLY A 186 -12.77 0.15 -13.40
C GLY A 186 -12.17 -0.21 -14.76
N SER A 187 -12.47 0.61 -15.77
CA SER A 187 -12.12 0.34 -17.17
C SER A 187 -10.62 0.21 -17.42
N SER A 188 -9.78 0.82 -16.57
CA SER A 188 -8.33 0.75 -16.72
C SER A 188 -7.74 -0.63 -16.42
N ILE A 189 -8.45 -1.49 -15.68
CA ILE A 189 -7.95 -2.82 -15.31
C ILE A 189 -7.76 -3.74 -16.52
N ALA A 190 -8.64 -3.62 -17.51
CA ALA A 190 -8.61 -4.44 -18.71
C ALA A 190 -7.34 -4.21 -19.54
N TYR A 191 -6.65 -3.07 -19.38
CA TYR A 191 -5.48 -2.68 -20.16
C TYR A 191 -4.14 -2.93 -19.44
N VAL A 192 -4.16 -3.50 -18.24
CA VAL A 192 -2.94 -3.81 -17.48
C VAL A 192 -2.13 -4.85 -18.25
N LYS A 193 -0.86 -4.55 -18.52
CA LYS A 193 0.00 -5.38 -19.39
C LYS A 193 0.61 -6.56 -18.66
N HIS A 194 1.01 -6.36 -17.40
CA HIS A 194 1.76 -7.33 -16.62
C HIS A 194 1.06 -7.62 -15.31
N ILE A 195 0.67 -8.88 -15.12
CA ILE A 195 -0.06 -9.31 -13.94
C ILE A 195 0.70 -10.43 -13.27
N ASN A 196 0.91 -10.28 -11.96
CA ASN A 196 1.52 -11.31 -11.13
C ASN A 196 0.62 -11.59 -9.92
N ILE A 197 0.20 -12.84 -9.77
CA ILE A 197 -0.69 -13.26 -8.69
C ILE A 197 0.00 -14.39 -7.90
N ASP A 198 0.26 -14.12 -6.62
CA ASP A 198 0.58 -15.13 -5.61
C ASP A 198 -0.59 -15.21 -4.62
N ALA A 199 -1.67 -15.85 -5.06
CA ALA A 199 -2.83 -16.11 -4.23
C ALA A 199 -2.60 -17.34 -3.36
N ARG A 200 -3.02 -17.24 -2.12
CA ARG A 200 -3.07 -18.32 -1.14
C ARG A 200 -4.42 -18.28 -0.46
N VAL A 201 -4.78 -19.36 0.20
CA VAL A 201 -6.00 -19.46 0.99
C VAL A 201 -5.65 -20.16 2.28
N LEU A 202 -5.86 -19.49 3.41
CA LEU A 202 -5.58 -20.06 4.74
C LEU A 202 -6.81 -20.77 5.32
N THR A 203 -7.99 -20.50 4.77
CA THR A 203 -9.28 -21.03 5.25
C THR A 203 -10.06 -21.68 4.11
N LEU A 204 -10.82 -22.75 4.35
CA LEU A 204 -11.59 -23.45 3.29
C LEU A 204 -12.83 -22.67 2.78
N GLN A 205 -12.79 -21.34 2.81
CA GLN A 205 -13.87 -20.47 2.36
C GLN A 205 -14.02 -20.52 0.82
N LYS A 206 -15.26 -20.38 0.33
CA LYS A 206 -15.58 -20.48 -1.10
C LYS A 206 -15.35 -19.15 -1.84
N GLU A 207 -15.30 -18.05 -1.11
CA GLU A 207 -15.23 -16.70 -1.64
C GLU A 207 -13.90 -16.41 -2.35
N PRO A 208 -12.71 -16.73 -1.77
CA PRO A 208 -11.44 -16.39 -2.43
C PRO A 208 -11.23 -17.02 -3.82
N PRO A 209 -11.52 -18.33 -4.02
CA PRO A 209 -11.48 -18.92 -5.36
C PRO A 209 -12.41 -18.22 -6.36
N GLN A 210 -13.57 -17.73 -5.94
CA GLN A 210 -14.51 -17.03 -6.81
C GLN A 210 -14.03 -15.62 -7.17
N PHE A 211 -13.47 -14.86 -6.23
CA PHE A 211 -12.88 -13.56 -6.54
C PHE A 211 -11.75 -13.69 -7.54
N LEU A 212 -10.85 -14.64 -7.31
CA LEU A 212 -9.71 -14.87 -8.19
C LEU A 212 -10.16 -15.26 -9.61
N LEU A 213 -11.18 -16.10 -9.75
CA LEU A 213 -11.76 -16.43 -11.05
C LEU A 213 -12.33 -15.19 -11.75
N ASN A 214 -13.08 -14.36 -11.02
CA ASN A 214 -13.63 -13.12 -11.57
C ASN A 214 -12.52 -12.17 -12.04
N TRP A 215 -11.42 -12.06 -11.30
CA TRP A 215 -10.28 -11.24 -11.73
C TRP A 215 -9.75 -11.71 -13.07
N LEU A 216 -9.52 -13.01 -13.24
CA LEU A 216 -8.99 -13.54 -14.51
C LEU A 216 -9.90 -13.25 -15.71
N LEU A 217 -11.22 -13.16 -15.51
CA LEU A 217 -12.18 -12.78 -16.55
C LEU A 217 -12.10 -11.29 -16.91
N GLU A 218 -11.91 -10.43 -15.92
CA GLU A 218 -11.75 -8.97 -16.12
C GLU A 218 -10.41 -8.61 -16.79
N LEU A 219 -9.41 -9.48 -16.69
CA LEU A 219 -8.02 -9.24 -17.13
C LEU A 219 -7.72 -9.69 -18.58
N ALA A 220 -8.74 -9.69 -19.44
CA ALA A 220 -8.74 -10.35 -20.75
C ALA A 220 -7.67 -9.87 -21.76
N TYR A 221 -7.14 -8.64 -21.65
CA TYR A 221 -6.15 -8.10 -22.59
C TYR A 221 -4.72 -8.03 -22.03
N THR A 222 -4.44 -8.80 -20.98
CA THR A 222 -3.12 -8.85 -20.35
C THR A 222 -2.07 -9.45 -21.28
N LYS A 223 -0.88 -8.84 -21.38
CA LYS A 223 0.23 -9.38 -22.21
C LYS A 223 1.02 -10.49 -21.54
N SER A 224 1.09 -10.47 -20.21
CA SER A 224 1.84 -11.44 -19.42
C SER A 224 1.13 -11.68 -18.10
N LEU A 225 0.73 -12.92 -17.86
CA LEU A 225 0.16 -13.40 -16.61
C LEU A 225 1.14 -14.39 -15.96
N SER A 226 1.60 -14.06 -14.76
CA SER A 226 2.39 -14.93 -13.89
C SER A 226 1.54 -15.35 -12.70
N VAL A 227 1.48 -16.64 -12.43
CA VAL A 227 0.75 -17.21 -11.28
C VAL A 227 1.62 -18.21 -10.55
N THR A 228 1.45 -18.32 -9.23
CA THR A 228 2.16 -19.32 -8.41
C THR A 228 1.45 -20.66 -8.40
N ALA A 229 2.16 -21.74 -8.02
CA ALA A 229 1.54 -23.04 -7.81
C ALA A 229 0.41 -22.98 -6.76
N SER A 230 0.58 -22.17 -5.70
CA SER A 230 -0.46 -21.91 -4.71
C SER A 230 -1.70 -21.25 -5.33
N THR A 231 -1.50 -20.32 -6.26
CA THR A 231 -2.60 -19.67 -7.00
C THR A 231 -3.41 -20.70 -7.80
N LEU A 232 -2.74 -21.62 -8.50
CA LEU A 232 -3.40 -22.70 -9.24
C LEU A 232 -4.16 -23.66 -8.32
N GLN A 233 -3.63 -23.96 -7.12
CA GLN A 233 -4.34 -24.74 -6.12
C GLN A 233 -5.62 -24.04 -5.65
N VAL A 234 -5.54 -22.74 -5.36
CA VAL A 234 -6.73 -21.95 -4.96
C VAL A 234 -7.79 -21.97 -6.05
N LEU A 235 -7.39 -21.80 -7.31
CA LEU A 235 -8.27 -21.91 -8.47
C LEU A 235 -8.94 -23.30 -8.55
N SER A 236 -8.18 -24.38 -8.32
CA SER A 236 -8.72 -25.74 -8.38
C SER A 236 -9.83 -26.05 -7.37
N LEU A 237 -9.94 -25.26 -6.30
CA LEU A 237 -11.01 -25.39 -5.31
C LEU A 237 -12.37 -24.90 -5.82
N ASN A 238 -12.41 -24.21 -6.97
CA ASN A 238 -13.65 -23.76 -7.59
C ASN A 238 -14.07 -24.73 -8.70
N ASP A 239 -15.10 -25.53 -8.44
CA ASP A 239 -15.67 -26.51 -9.38
C ASP A 239 -16.09 -25.90 -10.74
N ASN A 240 -16.28 -24.57 -10.81
CA ASN A 240 -16.66 -23.88 -12.03
C ASN A 240 -15.50 -23.72 -13.02
N LEU A 241 -14.24 -23.73 -12.57
CA LEU A 241 -13.08 -23.60 -13.47
C LEU A 241 -12.95 -24.75 -14.45
N LEU A 242 -13.32 -25.97 -14.03
CA LEU A 242 -13.35 -27.15 -14.91
C LEU A 242 -14.42 -27.06 -16.01
N LYS A 243 -15.34 -26.09 -15.91
CA LYS A 243 -16.46 -25.89 -16.83
C LYS A 243 -16.30 -24.66 -17.72
N MET A 244 -15.34 -23.78 -17.43
CA MET A 244 -15.14 -22.56 -18.22
C MET A 244 -14.22 -22.81 -19.41
N LYS A 245 -14.72 -22.52 -20.62
CA LYS A 245 -13.83 -22.25 -21.77
C LYS A 245 -13.21 -20.87 -21.52
N LEU A 246 -11.97 -20.83 -21.07
CA LEU A 246 -11.21 -19.58 -21.04
C LEU A 246 -11.20 -19.00 -22.46
N PRO A 247 -11.53 -17.72 -22.65
CA PRO A 247 -11.21 -17.03 -23.89
C PRO A 247 -9.73 -17.26 -24.19
N SER A 248 -9.39 -17.50 -25.44
CA SER A 248 -8.01 -17.74 -25.88
C SER A 248 -7.09 -16.68 -25.28
N LEU A 249 -6.19 -17.09 -24.37
CA LEU A 249 -5.09 -16.28 -23.85
C LEU A 249 -4.03 -16.05 -24.94
#